data_AF-A0A9E2J9R9-F1
#
_entry.id   AF-A0A9E2J9R9-F1
#
_cell.length_a   1.000
_cell.length_b   1.000
_cell.length_c   1.000
_cell.angle_alpha   90.00
_cell.angle_beta   90.00
_cell.angle_gamma   90.00
#
_symmetry.space_group_name_H-M   'P 1'
#
loop_
_entity.id
_entity.type
_entity.pdbx_description
1 polymer ?
#
loop_
_entity_poly.entity_id
_entity_poly.type
_entity_poly.pdbx_seq_one_letter_code
_entity_poly.pdbx_strand_id
1 'polypeptide(L)'
;MARSDVHPWHGFKPWQVWPGSYDNPPSNGLYPLPNVPGPWLNKRTALASMGSCFAREIKHVLKREGCNYLEEETDHPAAQHASAAWERLYNTFSMRQIFEYTFESFRPSLRWWISPRSDQVQDPYRRIILYSSLEEAEADFERHRVCSRRVLEKAEALILTLGLTEIWADREDGAVICLPSGPYVDEGGDMGRYEFRVSRYRENLDNLERIFAIMKAHNPACQLIVTVSPVHLWATFRQDADVISASCNSKSTLRAVLDEFASGHENVHYFPAYEMASIFRPLMGRSIFTEGRENFHVNPETVEFIMRHFFAGYFEGPEV
;
A
#
# COMPACT_ATOMS: atom_id res chain seq x y z
N MET A 1 6.90 14.65 33.16
CA MET A 1 5.87 13.83 32.51
C MET A 1 4.58 14.60 32.63
N ALA A 2 3.96 14.97 31.51
CA ALA A 2 2.70 15.70 31.57
C ALA A 2 1.69 14.90 32.38
N ARG A 3 0.96 15.58 33.27
CA ARG A 3 -0.13 15.02 34.07
C ARG A 3 -1.43 15.61 33.57
N SER A 4 -2.51 14.84 33.64
CA SER A 4 -3.83 15.41 33.41
C SER A 4 -4.17 16.35 34.57
N ASP A 5 -4.49 17.61 34.27
CA ASP A 5 -5.00 18.57 35.25
C ASP A 5 -6.36 18.14 35.84
N VAL A 6 -7.09 17.31 35.10
CA VAL A 6 -8.43 16.80 35.47
C VAL A 6 -8.35 15.46 36.21
N HIS A 7 -7.32 14.67 35.93
CA HIS A 7 -7.05 13.38 36.58
C HIS A 7 -5.62 13.33 37.11
N PRO A 8 -5.35 13.90 38.30
CA PRO A 8 -3.98 14.05 38.84
C PRO A 8 -3.23 12.73 39.06
N TRP A 9 -3.94 11.61 39.07
CA TRP A 9 -3.39 10.25 39.17
C TRP A 9 -3.02 9.63 37.82
N HIS A 10 -3.47 10.20 36.70
CA HIS A 10 -3.17 9.70 35.38
C HIS A 10 -1.95 10.43 34.80
N GLY A 11 -0.81 9.72 34.78
CA GLY A 11 0.41 10.19 34.13
C GLY A 11 0.48 9.69 32.68
N PHE A 12 0.90 10.58 31.78
CA PHE A 12 1.11 10.23 30.37
C PHE A 12 2.56 9.84 30.10
N LYS A 13 2.76 8.82 29.28
CA LYS A 13 4.07 8.50 28.68
C LYS A 13 4.46 9.60 27.67
N PRO A 14 5.76 9.78 27.36
CA PRO A 14 6.20 10.81 26.41
C PRO A 14 5.53 10.72 25.03
N TRP A 15 5.23 9.51 24.55
CA TRP A 15 4.53 9.27 23.28
C TRP A 15 3.01 9.50 23.34
N GLN A 16 2.42 9.66 24.52
CA GLN A 16 1.00 9.98 24.72
C GLN A 16 0.73 11.49 24.74
N VAL A 17 1.78 12.32 24.67
CA VAL A 17 1.69 13.78 24.75
C VAL A 17 2.29 14.35 23.47
N TRP A 18 1.67 15.41 22.94
CA TRP A 18 2.18 16.07 21.74
C TRP A 18 3.64 16.56 21.96
N PRO A 19 4.57 16.37 21.01
CA PRO A 19 5.95 16.83 21.19
C PRO A 19 6.01 18.35 21.38
N GLY A 20 6.71 18.80 22.43
CA GLY A 20 6.82 20.21 22.79
C GLY A 20 5.62 20.80 23.53
N SER A 21 4.62 19.99 23.87
CA SER A 21 3.45 20.42 24.64
C SER A 21 3.65 20.19 26.14
N TYR A 22 3.30 21.17 26.97
CA TYR A 22 3.49 21.14 28.42
C TYR A 22 4.93 20.75 28.80
N ASP A 23 5.11 19.76 29.67
CA ASP A 23 6.41 19.24 30.09
C ASP A 23 7.01 18.20 29.12
N ASN A 24 6.37 17.92 27.98
CA ASN A 24 6.88 16.97 27.00
C ASN A 24 7.91 17.67 26.10
N PRO A 25 9.14 17.14 25.97
CA PRO A 25 10.17 17.79 25.17
C PRO A 25 9.75 17.93 23.69
N PRO A 26 10.26 18.97 22.99
CA PRO A 26 10.08 19.09 21.55
C PRO A 26 10.70 17.89 20.82
N SER A 27 10.28 17.66 19.57
CA SER A 27 10.82 16.59 18.74
C SER A 27 12.34 16.71 18.61
N ASN A 28 13.05 15.62 18.92
CA ASN A 28 14.49 15.46 18.70
C ASN A 28 14.79 14.77 17.35
N GLY A 29 13.80 14.66 16.48
CA GLY A 29 13.90 13.93 15.23
C GLY A 29 13.65 12.43 15.34
N LEU A 30 13.28 11.91 16.50
CA LEU A 30 12.77 10.54 16.66
C LEU A 30 11.24 10.56 16.73
N TYR A 31 10.58 9.82 15.84
CA TYR A 31 9.13 9.63 15.92
C TYR A 31 8.81 8.83 17.19
N PRO A 32 7.89 9.31 18.04
CA PRO A 32 7.64 8.71 19.35
C PRO A 32 6.74 7.46 19.22
N LEU A 33 7.30 6.39 18.65
CA LEU A 33 6.61 5.09 18.59
C LEU A 33 6.38 4.56 20.02
N PRO A 34 5.18 4.03 20.32
CA PRO A 34 4.96 3.35 21.58
C PRO A 34 5.80 2.07 21.63
N ASN A 35 6.26 1.69 22.82
CA ASN A 35 6.94 0.41 23.03
C ASN A 35 5.90 -0.73 23.05
N VAL A 36 5.40 -1.09 21.87
CA VAL A 36 4.46 -2.19 21.66
C VAL A 36 5.25 -3.38 21.11
N PRO A 37 5.01 -4.61 21.57
CA PRO A 37 5.59 -5.79 20.95
C PRO A 37 5.11 -5.88 19.49
N GLY A 38 6.00 -5.56 18.55
CA GLY A 38 5.78 -5.79 17.12
C GLY A 38 6.30 -7.16 16.70
N PRO A 39 6.10 -7.57 15.43
CA PRO A 39 6.84 -8.68 14.89
C PRO A 39 8.30 -8.24 14.82
N TRP A 40 9.15 -8.89 15.60
CA TRP A 40 10.59 -8.64 15.55
C TRP A 40 11.14 -9.28 14.29
N LEU A 41 11.45 -8.44 13.31
CA LEU A 41 12.04 -8.83 12.04
C LEU A 41 13.56 -8.88 12.19
N ASN A 42 14.21 -9.66 11.35
CA ASN A 42 15.66 -9.63 11.20
C ASN A 42 16.04 -9.74 9.73
N LYS A 43 17.32 -9.59 9.40
CA LYS A 43 17.80 -9.62 8.00
C LYS A 43 17.47 -10.92 7.25
N ARG A 44 17.21 -12.03 7.96
CA ARG A 44 16.83 -13.32 7.36
C ARG A 44 15.32 -13.49 7.18
N THR A 45 14.50 -12.71 7.87
CA THR A 45 13.04 -12.75 7.72
C THR A 45 12.66 -12.53 6.27
N ALA A 46 11.90 -13.45 5.67
CA ALA A 46 11.43 -13.36 4.30
C ALA A 46 10.39 -12.25 4.15
N LEU A 47 10.79 -11.12 3.58
CA LEU A 47 9.97 -9.92 3.43
C LEU A 47 9.35 -9.86 2.04
N ALA A 48 8.05 -9.61 1.98
CA ALA A 48 7.37 -9.24 0.75
C ALA A 48 6.71 -7.86 0.90
N SER A 49 6.53 -7.16 -0.21
CA SER A 49 5.74 -5.93 -0.22
C SER A 49 4.90 -5.76 -1.47
N MET A 50 3.78 -5.07 -1.32
CA MET A 50 2.94 -4.61 -2.41
C MET A 50 2.23 -3.32 -2.05
N GLY A 51 1.91 -2.48 -3.04
CA GLY A 51 1.19 -1.25 -2.78
C GLY A 51 1.40 -0.15 -3.80
N SER A 52 1.08 1.08 -3.36
CA SER A 52 1.23 2.30 -4.16
C SER A 52 2.71 2.65 -4.44
N CYS A 53 2.97 3.82 -5.05
CA CYS A 53 4.32 4.31 -5.35
C CYS A 53 5.31 4.20 -4.17
N PHE A 54 4.85 4.42 -2.94
CA PHE A 54 5.72 4.34 -1.75
C PHE A 54 6.23 2.91 -1.46
N ALA A 55 5.52 1.87 -1.89
CA ALA A 55 5.98 0.48 -1.74
C ALA A 55 7.30 0.22 -2.49
N ARG A 56 7.54 0.91 -3.61
CA ARG A 56 8.82 0.86 -4.33
C ARG A 56 9.96 1.37 -3.49
N GLU A 57 9.75 2.49 -2.78
CA GLU A 57 10.78 3.06 -1.91
C GLU A 57 11.10 2.12 -0.74
N ILE A 58 10.07 1.49 -0.15
CA ILE A 58 10.25 0.44 0.87
C ILE A 58 11.09 -0.72 0.29
N LYS A 59 10.71 -1.26 -0.88
CA LYS A 59 11.45 -2.33 -1.56
C LYS A 59 12.91 -1.95 -1.77
N HIS A 60 13.18 -0.77 -2.34
CA HIS A 60 14.54 -0.30 -2.61
C HIS A 60 15.38 -0.23 -1.34
N VAL A 61 14.83 0.33 -0.27
CA VAL A 61 15.56 0.45 0.99
C VAL A 61 15.77 -0.91 1.64
N LEU A 62 14.77 -1.78 1.71
CA LEU A 62 14.94 -3.14 2.25
C LEU A 62 16.06 -3.92 1.53
N LYS A 63 16.14 -3.80 0.20
CA LYS A 63 17.21 -4.40 -0.60
C LYS A 63 18.57 -3.77 -0.34
N ARG A 64 18.64 -2.43 -0.32
CA ARG A 64 19.86 -1.67 -0.02
C ARG A 64 20.45 -2.09 1.33
N GLU A 65 19.60 -2.31 2.31
CA GLU A 65 19.97 -2.71 3.67
C GLU A 65 20.24 -4.23 3.80
N GLY A 66 20.20 -5.00 2.71
CA GLY A 66 20.54 -6.43 2.71
C GLY A 66 19.53 -7.34 3.42
N CYS A 67 18.26 -6.93 3.49
CA CYS A 67 17.19 -7.78 4.02
C CYS A 67 16.85 -8.90 3.01
N ASN A 68 16.37 -10.04 3.50
CA ASN A 68 15.84 -11.14 2.70
C ASN A 68 14.50 -10.75 2.05
N TYR A 69 14.56 -9.96 0.98
CA TYR A 69 13.38 -9.51 0.24
C TYR A 69 13.03 -10.53 -0.85
N LEU A 70 11.81 -11.07 -0.80
CA LEU A 70 11.28 -12.01 -1.78
C LEU A 70 11.00 -11.29 -3.11
N GLU A 71 11.60 -11.80 -4.18
CA GLU A 71 11.38 -11.32 -5.54
C GLU A 71 11.12 -12.49 -6.50
N GLU A 72 10.12 -12.31 -7.33
CA GLU A 72 9.80 -13.13 -8.48
C GLU A 72 9.66 -12.22 -9.70
N GLU A 73 9.80 -12.77 -10.91
CA GLU A 73 9.59 -12.04 -12.17
C GLU A 73 10.49 -10.79 -12.31
N THR A 74 11.73 -10.86 -11.81
CA THR A 74 12.66 -9.70 -11.74
C THR A 74 13.02 -9.09 -13.10
N ASP A 75 12.87 -9.85 -14.17
CA ASP A 75 13.04 -9.42 -15.55
C ASP A 75 11.82 -8.68 -16.11
N HIS A 76 10.65 -8.82 -15.48
CA HIS A 76 9.42 -8.21 -15.93
C HIS A 76 9.38 -6.71 -15.55
N PRO A 77 9.03 -5.79 -16.48
CA PRO A 77 8.93 -4.36 -16.18
C PRO A 77 7.94 -4.00 -15.04
N ALA A 78 6.96 -4.85 -14.76
CA ALA A 78 5.99 -4.65 -13.69
C ALA A 78 6.49 -5.09 -12.30
N ALA A 79 7.67 -5.71 -12.18
CA ALA A 79 8.24 -6.13 -10.90
C ALA A 79 8.93 -4.99 -10.12
N GLN A 80 8.88 -3.74 -10.62
CA GLN A 80 9.59 -2.62 -10.00
C GLN A 80 9.06 -2.24 -8.61
N HIS A 81 7.74 -2.29 -8.38
CA HIS A 81 7.10 -1.69 -7.20
C HIS A 81 6.79 -2.70 -6.08
N ALA A 82 6.95 -3.99 -6.35
CA ALA A 82 6.47 -5.05 -5.46
C ALA A 82 7.35 -6.32 -5.55
N SER A 83 6.97 -7.36 -4.79
CA SER A 83 7.68 -8.65 -4.76
C SER A 83 7.46 -9.56 -5.97
N ALA A 84 6.39 -9.34 -6.74
CA ALA A 84 6.16 -10.00 -8.03
C ALA A 84 5.76 -8.93 -9.06
N ALA A 85 5.42 -9.33 -10.29
CA ALA A 85 4.99 -8.42 -11.34
C ALA A 85 3.55 -7.88 -11.14
N TRP A 86 3.25 -7.43 -9.92
CA TRP A 86 1.98 -6.80 -9.50
C TRP A 86 1.91 -5.30 -9.87
N GLU A 87 3.06 -4.67 -10.16
CA GLU A 87 3.20 -3.22 -10.34
C GLU A 87 2.61 -2.42 -9.15
N ARG A 88 2.09 -1.21 -9.41
CA ARG A 88 1.49 -0.32 -8.42
C ARG A 88 0.05 -0.71 -8.18
N LEU A 89 -0.25 -0.92 -6.90
CA LEU A 89 -1.59 -1.21 -6.41
C LEU A 89 -2.08 0.00 -5.63
N TYR A 90 -2.94 0.77 -6.27
CA TYR A 90 -3.43 2.01 -5.68
C TYR A 90 -4.51 1.77 -4.64
N ASN A 91 -5.43 0.85 -4.87
CA ASN A 91 -6.61 0.65 -4.04
C ASN A 91 -6.68 -0.79 -3.48
N THR A 92 -7.50 -0.98 -2.45
CA THR A 92 -7.64 -2.27 -1.76
C THR A 92 -8.29 -3.35 -2.63
N PHE A 93 -9.06 -2.98 -3.66
CA PHE A 93 -9.70 -3.93 -4.57
C PHE A 93 -8.67 -4.60 -5.48
N SER A 94 -7.81 -3.81 -6.12
CA SER A 94 -6.73 -4.35 -6.95
C SER A 94 -5.78 -5.22 -6.12
N MET A 95 -5.52 -4.86 -4.86
CA MET A 95 -4.80 -5.73 -3.93
C MET A 95 -5.56 -7.04 -3.68
N ARG A 96 -6.83 -6.98 -3.26
CA ARG A 96 -7.66 -8.17 -3.01
C ARG A 96 -7.69 -9.12 -4.20
N GLN A 97 -7.86 -8.58 -5.40
CA GLN A 97 -7.89 -9.34 -6.64
C GLN A 97 -6.61 -10.15 -6.87
N ILE A 98 -5.44 -9.67 -6.45
CA ILE A 98 -4.19 -10.46 -6.49
C ILE A 98 -4.31 -11.72 -5.67
N PHE A 99 -4.80 -11.61 -4.44
CA PHE A 99 -4.97 -12.78 -3.57
C PHE A 99 -6.04 -13.71 -4.14
N GLU A 100 -7.16 -13.17 -4.63
CA GLU A 100 -8.25 -13.94 -5.21
C GLU A 100 -7.81 -14.69 -6.47
N TYR A 101 -7.11 -14.05 -7.42
CA TYR A 101 -6.63 -14.76 -8.59
C TYR A 101 -5.47 -15.70 -8.27
N THR A 102 -4.66 -15.43 -7.25
CA THR A 102 -3.52 -16.29 -6.90
C THR A 102 -3.97 -17.60 -6.26
N PHE A 103 -4.92 -17.51 -5.32
CA PHE A 103 -5.30 -18.64 -4.49
C PHE A 103 -6.65 -19.27 -4.85
N GLU A 104 -7.51 -18.53 -5.54
CA GLU A 104 -8.89 -18.91 -5.75
C GLU A 104 -9.29 -18.77 -7.23
N SER A 105 -10.60 -18.80 -7.48
CA SER A 105 -11.18 -18.63 -8.81
C SER A 105 -11.70 -17.21 -9.00
N PHE A 106 -10.79 -16.26 -9.21
CA PHE A 106 -11.15 -14.94 -9.73
C PHE A 106 -11.35 -15.01 -11.25
N ARG A 107 -12.59 -14.88 -11.70
CA ARG A 107 -12.96 -14.94 -13.13
C ARG A 107 -13.83 -13.73 -13.47
N PRO A 108 -13.22 -12.57 -13.78
CA PRO A 108 -13.97 -11.44 -14.26
C PRO A 108 -14.65 -11.81 -15.59
N SER A 109 -15.81 -11.23 -15.83
CA SER A 109 -16.57 -11.38 -17.07
C SER A 109 -15.81 -10.85 -18.28
N LEU A 110 -14.94 -9.84 -18.09
CA LEU A 110 -13.98 -9.37 -19.07
C LEU A 110 -12.55 -9.47 -18.54
N ARG A 111 -11.82 -10.53 -18.94
CA ARG A 111 -10.44 -10.78 -18.50
C ARG A 111 -9.41 -9.94 -19.24
N TRP A 112 -9.59 -9.77 -20.55
CA TRP A 112 -8.61 -9.17 -21.44
C TRP A 112 -9.24 -8.03 -22.23
N TRP A 113 -8.56 -6.90 -22.25
CA TRP A 113 -8.86 -5.83 -23.19
C TRP A 113 -8.17 -6.12 -24.52
N ILE A 114 -8.88 -5.92 -25.63
CA ILE A 114 -8.34 -6.01 -26.99
C ILE A 114 -8.45 -4.62 -27.60
N SER A 115 -7.31 -4.03 -27.93
CA SER A 115 -7.22 -2.65 -28.40
C SER A 115 -7.88 -2.54 -29.79
N PRO A 116 -8.87 -1.65 -30.00
CA PRO A 116 -9.69 -1.68 -31.22
C PRO A 116 -8.96 -1.42 -32.54
N ARG A 117 -7.76 -0.84 -32.51
CA ARG A 117 -7.01 -0.50 -33.73
C ARG A 117 -5.76 -1.36 -33.92
N SER A 118 -5.07 -1.71 -32.84
CA SER A 118 -3.83 -2.48 -32.88
C SER A 118 -4.00 -3.97 -32.60
N ASP A 119 -5.19 -4.42 -32.18
CA ASP A 119 -5.47 -5.78 -31.68
C ASP A 119 -4.57 -6.21 -30.51
N GLN A 120 -3.83 -5.26 -29.92
CA GLN A 120 -2.97 -5.54 -28.78
C GLN A 120 -3.80 -5.93 -27.57
N VAL A 121 -3.41 -7.02 -26.92
CA VAL A 121 -4.05 -7.53 -25.71
C VAL A 121 -3.48 -6.81 -24.50
N GLN A 122 -4.34 -6.37 -23.59
CA GLN A 122 -3.97 -5.68 -22.36
C GLN A 122 -4.62 -6.36 -21.15
N ASP A 123 -3.87 -6.51 -20.06
CA ASP A 123 -4.45 -6.85 -18.75
C ASP A 123 -5.03 -5.58 -18.10
N PRO A 124 -6.35 -5.44 -17.92
CA PRO A 124 -6.91 -4.25 -17.30
C PRO A 124 -6.69 -4.22 -15.78
N TYR A 125 -6.29 -5.34 -15.16
CA TYR A 125 -6.10 -5.46 -13.71
C TYR A 125 -4.64 -5.30 -13.28
N ARG A 126 -3.70 -5.30 -14.23
CA ARG A 126 -2.26 -5.08 -14.00
C ARG A 126 -1.74 -3.92 -14.86
N ARG A 127 -1.01 -2.98 -14.26
CA ARG A 127 -0.60 -1.74 -14.94
C ARG A 127 0.48 -1.98 -15.99
N ILE A 128 0.27 -1.49 -17.22
CA ILE A 128 1.23 -1.56 -18.36
C ILE A 128 1.66 -3.02 -18.63
N ILE A 129 0.68 -3.90 -18.74
CA ILE A 129 0.87 -5.28 -19.14
C ILE A 129 0.19 -5.46 -20.49
N LEU A 130 1.00 -5.65 -21.53
CA LEU A 130 0.58 -5.70 -22.93
C LEU A 130 1.17 -6.95 -23.58
N TYR A 131 0.39 -7.58 -24.44
CA TYR A 131 0.75 -8.81 -25.14
C TYR A 131 0.39 -8.72 -26.62
N SER A 132 1.10 -9.49 -27.43
CA SER A 132 0.84 -9.60 -28.87
C SER A 132 -0.36 -10.49 -29.20
N SER A 133 -0.76 -11.36 -28.27
CA SER A 133 -1.86 -12.31 -28.47
C SER A 133 -2.50 -12.76 -27.16
N LEU A 134 -3.71 -13.33 -27.23
CA LEU A 134 -4.40 -13.91 -26.08
C LEU A 134 -3.66 -15.13 -25.51
N GLU A 135 -3.01 -15.93 -26.36
CA GLU A 135 -2.24 -17.09 -25.92
C GLU A 135 -1.04 -16.67 -25.06
N GLU A 136 -0.32 -15.63 -25.49
CA GLU A 136 0.77 -15.04 -24.70
C GLU A 136 0.26 -14.49 -23.37
N ALA A 137 -0.88 -13.79 -23.38
CA ALA A 137 -1.49 -13.22 -22.18
C ALA A 137 -1.87 -14.28 -21.15
N GLU A 138 -2.54 -15.36 -21.58
CA GLU A 138 -2.92 -16.48 -20.70
C GLU A 138 -1.70 -17.22 -20.16
N ALA A 139 -0.70 -17.49 -21.02
CA ALA A 139 0.53 -18.16 -20.60
C ALA A 139 1.33 -17.33 -19.59
N ASP A 140 1.40 -16.01 -19.78
CA ASP A 140 2.02 -15.10 -18.83
C ASP A 140 1.25 -15.02 -17.52
N PHE A 141 -0.07 -14.88 -17.57
CA PHE A 141 -0.89 -14.81 -16.38
C PHE A 141 -0.79 -16.08 -15.53
N GLU A 142 -0.78 -17.26 -16.14
CA GLU A 142 -0.59 -18.51 -15.41
C GLU A 142 0.79 -18.56 -14.71
N ARG A 143 1.86 -18.16 -15.40
CA ARG A 143 3.19 -18.02 -14.76
C ARG A 143 3.15 -17.01 -13.61
N HIS A 144 2.53 -15.86 -13.84
CA HIS A 144 2.39 -14.79 -12.85
C HIS A 144 1.65 -15.25 -11.59
N ARG A 145 0.60 -16.08 -11.74
CA ARG A 145 -0.11 -16.68 -10.60
C ARG A 145 0.79 -17.59 -9.78
N VAL A 146 1.61 -18.42 -10.43
CA VAL A 146 2.57 -19.30 -9.73
C VAL A 146 3.62 -18.48 -8.99
N CYS A 147 4.17 -17.43 -9.63
CA CYS A 147 5.11 -16.50 -9.00
C CYS A 147 4.48 -15.78 -7.79
N SER A 148 3.29 -15.23 -7.95
CA SER A 148 2.52 -14.57 -6.90
C SER A 148 2.29 -15.51 -5.71
N ARG A 149 1.90 -16.77 -5.98
CA ARG A 149 1.71 -17.80 -4.96
C ARG A 149 2.99 -18.06 -4.17
N ARG A 150 4.13 -18.22 -4.86
CA ARG A 150 5.43 -18.47 -4.19
C ARG A 150 5.80 -17.34 -3.23
N VAL A 151 5.60 -16.09 -3.62
CA VAL A 151 5.86 -14.94 -2.72
C VAL A 151 4.94 -15.00 -1.51
N LEU A 152 3.63 -15.13 -1.74
CA LEU A 152 2.63 -15.03 -0.67
C LEU A 152 2.69 -16.22 0.31
N GLU A 153 3.01 -17.42 -0.16
CA GLU A 153 3.18 -18.61 0.70
C GLU A 153 4.50 -18.59 1.51
N LYS A 154 5.55 -17.91 1.01
CA LYS A 154 6.86 -17.86 1.67
C LYS A 154 7.08 -16.64 2.56
N ALA A 155 6.27 -15.59 2.42
CA ALA A 155 6.45 -14.35 3.17
C ALA A 155 6.27 -14.59 4.67
N GLU A 156 7.29 -14.29 5.47
CA GLU A 156 7.19 -14.24 6.93
C GLU A 156 6.59 -12.90 7.39
N ALA A 157 6.87 -11.83 6.65
CA ALA A 157 6.18 -10.56 6.82
C ALA A 157 5.85 -9.91 5.47
N LEU A 158 4.62 -9.45 5.33
CA LEU A 158 4.07 -8.82 4.12
C LEU A 158 3.66 -7.38 4.42
N ILE A 159 4.30 -6.44 3.71
CA ILE A 159 4.04 -5.01 3.84
C ILE A 159 2.99 -4.59 2.82
N LEU A 160 1.83 -4.12 3.29
CA LEU A 160 0.74 -3.60 2.46
C LEU A 160 0.68 -2.07 2.57
N THR A 161 0.96 -1.38 1.45
CA THR A 161 0.99 0.09 1.41
C THR A 161 -0.20 0.64 0.64
N LEU A 162 -1.24 1.09 1.36
CA LEU A 162 -2.48 1.57 0.74
C LEU A 162 -2.31 2.96 0.12
N GLY A 163 -2.80 3.12 -1.12
CA GLY A 163 -2.64 4.35 -1.89
C GLY A 163 -3.85 5.27 -1.83
N LEU A 164 -4.93 4.86 -2.47
CA LEU A 164 -6.01 5.70 -2.96
C LEU A 164 -7.38 5.00 -2.81
N THR A 165 -8.45 5.79 -2.80
CA THR A 165 -9.85 5.33 -2.70
C THR A 165 -10.64 5.45 -4.00
N GLU A 166 -10.11 6.19 -4.98
CA GLU A 166 -10.66 6.30 -6.32
C GLU A 166 -10.43 5.02 -7.11
N ILE A 167 -11.51 4.46 -7.66
CA ILE A 167 -11.50 3.22 -8.40
C ILE A 167 -12.39 3.30 -9.64
N TRP A 168 -12.14 2.39 -10.57
CA TRP A 168 -12.94 2.16 -11.76
C TRP A 168 -13.48 0.74 -11.71
N ALA A 169 -14.76 0.60 -11.36
CA ALA A 169 -15.41 -0.69 -11.18
C ALA A 169 -16.18 -1.07 -12.45
N ASP A 170 -16.08 -2.34 -12.83
CA ASP A 170 -16.91 -2.91 -13.88
C ASP A 170 -18.37 -2.93 -13.42
N ARG A 171 -19.28 -2.42 -14.25
CA ARG A 171 -20.72 -2.36 -13.93
C ARG A 171 -21.37 -3.75 -13.94
N GLU A 172 -20.80 -4.73 -14.62
CA GLU A 172 -21.38 -6.06 -14.76
C GLU A 172 -21.05 -6.97 -13.57
N ASP A 173 -19.80 -6.99 -13.12
CA ASP A 173 -19.33 -7.92 -12.08
C ASP A 173 -18.64 -7.26 -10.87
N GLY A 174 -18.44 -5.94 -10.90
CA GLY A 174 -17.81 -5.19 -9.83
C GLY A 174 -16.29 -5.32 -9.74
N ALA A 175 -15.64 -6.02 -10.68
CA ALA A 175 -14.19 -6.12 -10.73
C ALA A 175 -13.57 -4.74 -10.99
N VAL A 176 -12.47 -4.44 -10.31
CA VAL A 176 -11.82 -3.12 -10.35
C VAL A 176 -10.57 -3.18 -11.21
N ILE A 177 -10.58 -2.43 -12.31
CA ILE A 177 -9.40 -2.25 -13.16
C ILE A 177 -8.34 -1.40 -12.47
N CYS A 178 -7.08 -1.58 -12.83
CA CYS A 178 -5.96 -0.88 -12.21
C CYS A 178 -5.99 0.63 -12.49
N LEU A 179 -6.15 0.99 -13.77
CA LEU A 179 -6.26 2.38 -14.22
C LEU A 179 -6.86 2.40 -15.64
N PRO A 180 -7.79 3.33 -15.95
CA PRO A 180 -8.32 3.51 -17.32
C PRO A 180 -7.25 4.17 -18.21
N SER A 181 -6.28 3.39 -18.67
CA SER A 181 -5.13 3.90 -19.43
C SER A 181 -4.57 2.84 -20.37
N GLY A 182 -3.71 3.29 -21.29
CA GLY A 182 -2.98 2.43 -22.21
C GLY A 182 -3.71 2.24 -23.54
N PRO A 183 -3.14 1.41 -24.42
CA PRO A 183 -3.57 1.24 -25.81
C PRO A 183 -5.07 1.00 -25.97
N TYR A 184 -5.69 0.17 -25.12
CA TYR A 184 -7.14 -0.04 -25.19
C TYR A 184 -7.92 1.27 -25.09
N VAL A 185 -7.63 2.09 -24.09
CA VAL A 185 -8.33 3.37 -23.85
C VAL A 185 -7.95 4.40 -24.90
N ASP A 186 -6.66 4.51 -25.21
CA ASP A 186 -6.11 5.47 -26.18
C ASP A 186 -6.59 5.18 -27.62
N GLU A 187 -7.05 3.96 -27.89
CA GLU A 187 -7.59 3.52 -29.17
C GLU A 187 -9.11 3.48 -29.23
N GLY A 188 -9.81 3.99 -28.22
CA GLY A 188 -11.27 4.10 -28.22
C GLY A 188 -11.99 2.84 -27.74
N GLY A 189 -11.34 2.05 -26.89
CA GLY A 189 -11.97 0.95 -26.16
C GLY A 189 -13.16 1.42 -25.33
N ASP A 190 -14.10 0.52 -25.08
CA ASP A 190 -15.36 0.85 -24.40
C ASP A 190 -15.15 1.01 -22.89
N MET A 191 -14.99 2.27 -22.48
CA MET A 191 -14.94 2.64 -21.07
C MET A 191 -16.31 2.88 -20.45
N GLY A 192 -17.41 2.81 -21.22
CA GLY A 192 -18.78 2.95 -20.70
C GLY A 192 -19.19 1.82 -19.76
N ARG A 193 -18.56 0.65 -19.92
CA ARG A 193 -18.65 -0.51 -19.04
C ARG A 193 -18.15 -0.25 -17.61
N TYR A 194 -17.22 0.70 -17.44
CA TYR A 194 -16.60 0.99 -16.15
C TYR A 194 -17.18 2.26 -15.53
N GLU A 195 -17.33 2.25 -14.21
CA GLU A 195 -17.77 3.40 -13.45
C GLU A 195 -16.69 3.89 -12.50
N PHE A 196 -16.40 5.18 -12.59
CA PHE A 196 -15.63 5.86 -11.58
C PHE A 196 -16.44 5.95 -10.28
N ARG A 197 -15.82 5.56 -9.16
CA ARG A 197 -16.37 5.76 -7.82
C ARG A 197 -15.29 5.95 -6.78
N VAL A 198 -15.67 6.57 -5.66
CA VAL A 198 -14.82 6.67 -4.47
C VAL A 198 -15.26 5.60 -3.47
N SER A 199 -14.42 4.58 -3.31
CA SER A 199 -14.63 3.54 -2.31
C SER A 199 -14.66 4.09 -0.89
N ARG A 200 -15.48 3.49 -0.03
CA ARG A 200 -15.69 3.95 1.34
C ARG A 200 -15.13 2.97 2.37
N TYR A 201 -15.19 3.39 3.63
CA TYR A 201 -14.65 2.69 4.79
C TYR A 201 -14.97 1.19 4.77
N ARG A 202 -16.27 0.84 4.67
CA ARG A 202 -16.70 -0.55 4.77
C ARG A 202 -16.13 -1.43 3.67
N GLU A 203 -16.14 -0.96 2.42
CA GLU A 203 -15.63 -1.73 1.30
C GLU A 203 -14.12 -1.97 1.39
N ASN A 204 -13.37 -0.96 1.84
CA ASN A 204 -11.93 -1.08 2.01
C ASN A 204 -11.59 -2.03 3.17
N LEU A 205 -12.36 -1.99 4.27
CA LEU A 205 -12.22 -2.94 5.37
C LEU A 205 -12.55 -4.37 4.91
N ASP A 206 -13.68 -4.57 4.22
CA ASP A 206 -14.08 -5.88 3.70
C ASP A 206 -13.02 -6.46 2.72
N ASN A 207 -12.37 -5.62 1.93
CA ASN A 207 -11.25 -6.05 1.07
C ASN A 207 -10.04 -6.53 1.88
N LEU A 208 -9.67 -5.82 2.95
CA LEU A 208 -8.56 -6.23 3.82
C LEU A 208 -8.90 -7.49 4.62
N GLU A 209 -10.12 -7.61 5.13
CA GLU A 209 -10.61 -8.83 5.77
C GLU A 209 -10.58 -10.02 4.81
N ARG A 210 -10.90 -9.80 3.53
CA ARG A 210 -10.80 -10.84 2.52
C ARG A 210 -9.34 -11.25 2.26
N ILE A 211 -8.44 -10.29 2.11
CA ILE A 211 -7.00 -10.54 2.00
C ILE A 211 -6.50 -11.35 3.20
N PHE A 212 -6.90 -10.95 4.40
CA PHE A 212 -6.54 -11.61 5.64
C PHE A 212 -7.05 -13.05 5.70
N ALA A 213 -8.31 -13.29 5.33
CA ALA A 213 -8.89 -14.64 5.29
C ALA A 213 -8.13 -15.57 4.34
N ILE A 214 -7.72 -15.07 3.17
CA ILE A 214 -6.91 -15.84 2.21
C ILE A 214 -5.52 -16.13 2.79
N MET A 215 -4.85 -15.12 3.37
CA MET A 215 -3.55 -15.31 4.01
C MET A 215 -3.62 -16.27 5.18
N LYS A 216 -4.67 -16.21 6.00
CA LYS A 216 -4.88 -17.15 7.12
C LYS A 216 -5.04 -18.59 6.64
N ALA A 217 -5.62 -18.81 5.46
CA ALA A 217 -5.76 -20.14 4.87
C ALA A 217 -4.45 -20.69 4.28
N HIS A 218 -3.63 -19.84 3.67
CA HIS A 218 -2.45 -20.28 2.89
C HIS A 218 -1.10 -20.04 3.57
N ASN A 219 -1.01 -19.03 4.43
CA ASN A 219 0.19 -18.66 5.19
C ASN A 219 -0.19 -17.98 6.52
N PRO A 220 -0.77 -18.73 7.48
CA PRO A 220 -1.26 -18.18 8.75
C PRO A 220 -0.17 -17.61 9.66
N ALA A 221 1.11 -17.94 9.43
CA ALA A 221 2.22 -17.42 10.21
C ALA A 221 2.68 -16.03 9.77
N CYS A 222 2.27 -15.60 8.56
CA CYS A 222 2.66 -14.31 8.00
C CYS A 222 2.20 -13.14 8.88
N GLN A 223 3.13 -12.22 9.16
CA GLN A 223 2.86 -10.95 9.82
C GLN A 223 2.50 -9.90 8.76
N LEU A 224 1.34 -9.26 8.88
CA LEU A 224 0.99 -8.16 7.99
C LEU A 224 1.44 -6.84 8.61
N ILE A 225 2.22 -6.07 7.87
CA ILE A 225 2.54 -4.69 8.25
C ILE A 225 1.79 -3.77 7.30
N VAL A 226 0.81 -3.05 7.82
CA VAL A 226 -0.09 -2.22 7.01
C VAL A 226 0.24 -0.75 7.21
N THR A 227 0.23 0.03 6.12
CA THR A 227 0.53 1.45 6.18
C THR A 227 -0.22 2.25 5.12
N VAL A 228 -0.50 3.52 5.42
CA VAL A 228 -1.00 4.48 4.43
C VAL A 228 0.18 5.15 3.74
N SER A 229 0.14 5.18 2.41
CA SER A 229 1.16 5.87 1.61
C SER A 229 1.10 7.38 1.84
N PRO A 230 2.24 8.06 2.06
CA PRO A 230 2.31 9.52 2.15
C PRO A 230 2.25 10.23 0.78
N VAL A 231 2.23 9.48 -0.33
CA VAL A 231 2.12 10.06 -1.69
C VAL A 231 0.66 10.45 -1.97
N HIS A 232 0.42 11.70 -2.35
CA HIS A 232 -0.93 12.21 -2.65
C HIS A 232 -1.39 11.92 -4.08
N LEU A 233 -2.68 12.19 -4.36
CA LEU A 233 -3.18 12.14 -5.73
C LEU A 233 -2.46 13.21 -6.56
N TRP A 234 -2.02 12.80 -7.75
CA TRP A 234 -1.61 13.75 -8.77
C TRP A 234 -2.81 14.50 -9.37
N ALA A 235 -3.90 13.76 -9.62
CA ALA A 235 -5.16 14.26 -10.15
C ALA A 235 -6.32 13.46 -9.55
N THR A 236 -7.51 14.04 -9.56
CA THR A 236 -8.75 13.40 -9.11
C THR A 236 -9.77 13.39 -10.24
N PHE A 237 -10.56 12.32 -10.35
CA PHE A 237 -11.72 12.26 -11.25
C PHE A 237 -13.01 12.77 -10.58
N ARG A 238 -12.94 13.20 -9.31
CA ARG A 238 -14.07 13.80 -8.60
C ARG A 238 -14.43 15.14 -9.24
N GLN A 239 -15.73 15.38 -9.37
CA GLN A 239 -16.28 16.66 -9.82
C GLN A 239 -16.76 17.54 -8.65
N ASP A 240 -16.73 17.00 -7.43
CA ASP A 240 -17.25 17.59 -6.20
C ASP A 240 -16.14 17.98 -5.20
N ALA A 241 -14.86 17.84 -5.55
CA ALA A 241 -13.73 18.21 -4.69
C ALA A 241 -12.47 18.52 -5.52
N ASP A 242 -11.63 19.42 -5.00
CA ASP A 242 -10.27 19.61 -5.51
C ASP A 242 -9.35 18.43 -5.13
N VAL A 243 -8.20 18.31 -5.82
CA VAL A 243 -7.25 17.20 -5.64
C VAL A 243 -6.66 17.11 -4.22
N ILE A 244 -6.55 18.24 -3.50
CA ILE A 244 -6.03 18.28 -2.13
C ILE A 244 -7.08 17.72 -1.17
N SER A 245 -8.33 18.19 -1.28
CA SER A 245 -9.47 17.68 -0.50
C SER A 245 -9.74 16.20 -0.80
N ALA A 246 -9.68 15.80 -2.07
CA ALA A 246 -9.80 14.40 -2.49
C ALA A 246 -8.68 13.53 -1.91
N SER A 247 -7.44 14.03 -1.94
CA SER A 247 -6.30 13.35 -1.33
C SER A 247 -6.49 13.17 0.17
N CYS A 248 -6.91 14.23 0.87
CA CYS A 248 -7.20 14.18 2.30
C CYS A 248 -8.28 13.14 2.61
N ASN A 249 -9.42 13.18 1.89
CA ASN A 249 -10.50 12.19 2.04
C ASN A 249 -9.99 10.76 1.86
N SER A 250 -9.16 10.53 0.85
CA SER A 250 -8.60 9.22 0.57
C SER A 250 -7.68 8.73 1.69
N LYS A 251 -6.75 9.56 2.18
CA LYS A 251 -5.81 9.17 3.22
C LYS A 251 -6.49 8.97 4.57
N SER A 252 -7.41 9.87 4.94
CA SER A 252 -8.17 9.75 6.18
C SER A 252 -9.07 8.51 6.19
N THR A 253 -9.72 8.19 5.07
CA THR A 253 -10.55 6.98 4.97
C THR A 253 -9.70 5.72 5.15
N LEU A 254 -8.60 5.60 4.41
CA LEU A 254 -7.71 4.44 4.49
C LEU A 254 -7.04 4.33 5.86
N ARG A 255 -6.68 5.46 6.50
CA ARG A 255 -6.11 5.46 7.84
C ARG A 255 -7.09 4.92 8.87
N ALA A 256 -8.35 5.35 8.82
CA ALA A 256 -9.39 4.84 9.71
C ALA A 256 -9.62 3.34 9.51
N VAL A 257 -9.65 2.88 8.25
CA VAL A 257 -9.78 1.46 7.92
C VAL A 257 -8.62 0.63 8.47
N LEU A 258 -7.37 1.12 8.32
CA LEU A 258 -6.20 0.41 8.84
C LEU A 258 -6.15 0.37 10.37
N ASP A 259 -6.75 1.36 11.05
CA ASP A 259 -6.88 1.34 12.52
C ASP A 259 -7.75 0.18 12.99
N GLU A 260 -8.97 0.10 12.42
CA GLU A 260 -9.92 -0.96 12.73
C GLU A 260 -9.34 -2.33 12.36
N PHE A 261 -8.78 -2.46 11.16
CA PHE A 261 -8.20 -3.71 10.68
C PHE A 261 -7.04 -4.18 11.58
N ALA A 262 -6.09 -3.30 11.91
CA ALA A 262 -4.99 -3.67 12.81
C ALA A 262 -5.47 -4.00 14.23
N SER A 263 -6.49 -3.30 14.73
CA SER A 263 -7.06 -3.58 16.06
C SER A 263 -7.80 -4.93 16.14
N GLY A 264 -8.29 -5.43 15.01
CA GLY A 264 -9.07 -6.66 14.94
C GLY A 264 -8.23 -7.95 14.85
N HIS A 265 -6.93 -7.86 14.57
CA HIS A 265 -6.09 -9.03 14.26
C HIS A 265 -4.71 -8.97 14.92
N GLU A 266 -4.34 -10.00 15.67
CA GLU A 266 -3.07 -10.04 16.45
C GLU A 266 -1.80 -10.00 15.58
N ASN A 267 -1.84 -10.53 14.36
CA ASN A 267 -0.71 -10.57 13.42
C ASN A 267 -0.75 -9.44 12.39
N VAL A 268 -1.48 -8.35 12.66
CA VAL A 268 -1.56 -7.16 11.80
C VAL A 268 -1.06 -5.94 12.56
N HIS A 269 -0.08 -5.25 11.98
CA HIS A 269 0.65 -4.17 12.64
C HIS A 269 0.59 -2.90 11.80
N TYR A 270 0.03 -1.83 12.36
CA TYR A 270 0.01 -0.53 11.69
C TYR A 270 1.36 0.18 11.79
N PHE A 271 1.93 0.57 10.65
CA PHE A 271 3.13 1.40 10.60
C PHE A 271 2.79 2.85 10.18
N PRO A 272 3.09 3.88 10.99
CA PRO A 272 2.60 5.25 10.78
C PRO A 272 3.43 6.08 9.78
N ALA A 273 3.71 5.54 8.58
CA ALA A 273 4.48 6.25 7.55
C ALA A 273 3.79 7.55 7.09
N TYR A 274 2.45 7.52 6.97
CA TYR A 274 1.67 8.70 6.58
C TYR A 274 1.78 9.83 7.60
N GLU A 275 1.68 9.54 8.89
CA GLU A 275 1.75 10.53 9.97
C GLU A 275 3.18 11.05 10.16
N MET A 276 4.19 10.18 10.03
CA MET A 276 5.60 10.58 10.00
C MET A 276 5.84 11.65 8.93
N ALA A 277 5.30 11.44 7.72
CA ALA A 277 5.42 12.40 6.63
C ALA A 277 4.53 13.63 6.83
N SER A 278 3.22 13.45 7.03
CA SER A 278 2.22 14.54 6.91
C SER A 278 2.07 15.39 8.17
N ILE A 279 2.48 14.89 9.33
CA ILE A 279 2.31 15.57 10.62
C ILE A 279 3.69 15.83 11.25
N PHE A 280 4.50 14.79 11.39
CA PHE A 280 5.72 14.88 12.19
C PHE A 280 6.86 15.64 11.48
N ARG A 281 7.06 15.44 10.17
CA ARG A 281 8.03 16.24 9.38
C ARG A 281 7.70 17.74 9.41
N PRO A 282 6.45 18.19 9.17
CA PRO A 282 6.06 19.59 9.35
C PRO A 282 6.27 20.13 10.75
N LEU A 283 5.98 19.34 11.80
CA LEU A 283 6.25 19.72 13.19
C LEU A 283 7.73 20.04 13.43
N MET A 284 8.63 19.41 12.67
CA MET A 284 10.08 19.66 12.69
C MET A 284 10.54 20.77 11.71
N GLY A 285 9.60 21.46 11.04
CA GLY A 285 9.92 22.46 10.02
C GLY A 285 10.57 21.87 8.76
N ARG A 286 10.33 20.59 8.45
CA ARG A 286 10.93 19.89 7.30
C ARG A 286 9.95 19.75 6.14
N SER A 287 10.46 19.88 4.91
CA SER A 287 9.68 19.66 3.70
C SER A 287 9.31 18.18 3.54
N ILE A 288 8.14 17.90 2.98
CA ILE A 288 7.65 16.53 2.79
C ILE A 288 7.89 16.05 1.36
N PHE A 289 7.55 16.91 0.40
CA PHE A 289 7.46 16.53 -1.00
C PHE A 289 8.73 16.86 -1.78
N THR A 290 8.87 16.18 -2.91
CA THR A 290 9.87 16.51 -3.93
C THR A 290 9.57 17.88 -4.56
N GLU A 291 10.58 18.46 -5.20
CA GLU A 291 10.42 19.66 -6.00
C GLU A 291 10.04 19.32 -7.46
N GLY A 292 9.60 20.32 -8.23
CA GLY A 292 9.28 20.14 -9.65
C GLY A 292 7.87 19.59 -9.91
N ARG A 293 7.72 18.81 -10.98
CA ARG A 293 6.40 18.36 -11.49
C ARG A 293 5.81 17.17 -10.73
N GLU A 294 6.59 16.53 -9.86
CA GLU A 294 6.17 15.37 -9.07
C GLU A 294 5.98 15.72 -7.58
N ASN A 295 5.72 16.99 -7.27
CA ASN A 295 5.59 17.57 -5.92
C ASN A 295 4.43 17.03 -5.04
N PHE A 296 3.86 15.89 -5.41
CA PHE A 296 2.92 15.08 -4.64
C PHE A 296 3.55 13.76 -4.13
N HIS A 297 4.78 13.45 -4.54
CA HIS A 297 5.62 12.38 -4.01
C HIS A 297 6.48 12.87 -2.85
N VAL A 298 6.78 11.98 -1.89
CA VAL A 298 7.70 12.28 -0.78
C VAL A 298 9.14 12.40 -1.28
N ASN A 299 9.90 13.32 -0.69
CA ASN A 299 11.31 13.50 -1.00
C ASN A 299 12.20 12.42 -0.37
N PRO A 300 13.44 12.22 -0.87
CA PRO A 300 14.35 11.20 -0.35
C PRO A 300 14.64 11.31 1.15
N GLU A 301 14.72 12.53 1.70
CA GLU A 301 14.92 12.74 3.13
C GLU A 301 13.74 12.21 3.97
N THR A 302 12.51 12.38 3.47
CA THR A 302 11.31 11.86 4.13
C THR A 302 11.25 10.35 4.03
N VAL A 303 11.64 9.75 2.90
CA VAL A 303 11.78 8.29 2.75
C VAL A 303 12.80 7.76 3.76
N GLU A 304 14.00 8.33 3.82
CA GLU A 304 15.06 7.90 4.73
C GLU A 304 14.62 8.06 6.20
N PHE A 305 13.94 9.17 6.51
CA PHE A 305 13.35 9.38 7.84
C PHE A 305 12.35 8.25 8.19
N ILE A 306 11.40 7.94 7.31
CA ILE A 306 10.41 6.89 7.57
C ILE A 306 11.10 5.54 7.74
N MET A 307 11.99 5.18 6.82
CA MET A 307 12.64 3.86 6.83
C MET A 307 13.58 3.68 8.02
N ARG A 308 14.26 4.72 8.48
CA ARG A 308 15.02 4.66 9.73
C ARG A 308 14.14 4.25 10.91
N HIS A 309 12.93 4.82 11.02
CA HIS A 309 11.99 4.44 12.09
C HIS A 309 11.34 3.09 11.86
N PHE A 310 11.21 2.65 10.60
CA PHE A 310 10.81 1.28 10.29
C PHE A 310 11.83 0.28 10.84
N PHE A 311 13.13 0.48 10.61
CA PHE A 311 14.18 -0.39 11.15
C PHE A 311 14.26 -0.33 12.68
N ALA A 312 14.23 0.87 13.27
CA ALA A 312 14.22 1.00 14.73
C ALA A 312 13.01 0.28 15.36
N GLY A 313 11.82 0.43 14.76
CA GLY A 313 10.58 -0.16 15.29
C GLY A 313 10.47 -1.68 15.12
N TYR A 314 11.02 -2.25 14.05
CA TYR A 314 10.80 -3.67 13.73
C TYR A 314 12.07 -4.55 13.79
N PHE A 315 13.28 -4.00 13.70
CA PHE A 315 14.53 -4.77 13.63
C PHE A 315 15.40 -4.66 14.88
N GLU A 316 15.36 -3.54 15.59
CA GLU A 316 16.31 -3.25 16.66
C GLU A 316 15.82 -3.66 18.05
N GLY A 317 14.54 -4.04 18.21
CA GLY A 317 13.98 -4.33 19.53
C GLY A 317 13.74 -3.04 20.33
N PRO A 318 13.01 -3.09 21.45
CA PRO A 318 13.12 -2.03 22.44
C PRO A 318 14.54 -2.12 23.02
N GLU A 319 15.24 -0.99 23.17
CA GLU A 319 16.38 -0.98 24.11
C GLU A 319 15.83 -1.40 25.48
N VAL A 320 16.29 -2.57 25.97
CA VAL A 320 15.88 -3.15 27.27
C VAL A 320 16.48 -2.36 28.42
#